data_AF-A0A938HPT9-F1
#
_entry.id   AF-A0A938HPT9-F1
#
_cell.length_a   1.000
_cell.length_b   1.000
_cell.length_c   1.000
_cell.angle_alpha   90.00
_cell.angle_beta   90.00
_cell.angle_gamma   90.00
#
_symmetry.space_group_name_H-M   'P 1'
#
loop_
_entity.id
_entity.type
_entity.pdbx_description
1 polymer ?
#
loop_
_entity_poly.entity_id
_entity_poly.type
_entity_poly.pdbx_seq_one_letter_code
_entity_poly.pdbx_strand_id
1 'polypeptide(L)'
;MVRLPDRFGASRLAGLAIATLGVLAVVLAPSIGGVLFPSFKWQVEPLAYIGVVAVIGGLGVVAGTDAFERRRRRRGGRAEDDMGRWSRITQDYFEMFGHDMGRPIRRIVGKGREVSARLDESGRPVDAAVRELLDEIEQQAPSFRLMISNVRVLVELED
;
A
#
# COMPACT_ATOMS: atom_id res chain seq x y z
N MET A 1 -19.92 1.87 27.70
CA MET A 1 -18.78 1.35 26.90
C MET A 1 -18.90 -0.17 26.83
N VAL A 2 -19.50 -0.70 25.76
CA VAL A 2 -19.60 -2.14 25.53
C VAL A 2 -18.35 -2.57 24.78
N ARG A 3 -17.43 -3.26 25.46
CA ARG A 3 -16.25 -3.87 24.83
C ARG A 3 -16.76 -4.99 23.94
N LEU A 4 -16.82 -4.76 22.63
CA LEU A 4 -17.07 -5.82 21.66
C LEU A 4 -16.02 -6.92 21.89
N PRO A 5 -16.43 -8.20 22.06
CA PRO A 5 -15.47 -9.28 22.22
C PRO A 5 -14.64 -9.37 20.94
N ASP A 6 -13.31 -9.44 21.08
CA ASP A 6 -12.39 -9.69 19.98
C ASP A 6 -12.82 -10.97 19.25
N ARG A 7 -13.49 -10.80 18.10
CA ARG A 7 -14.07 -11.91 17.33
C ARG A 7 -13.04 -12.97 16.96
N PHE A 8 -11.77 -12.56 16.83
CA PHE A 8 -10.63 -13.44 16.56
C PHE A 8 -10.12 -14.16 17.83
N GLY A 9 -10.22 -13.55 19.00
CA GLY A 9 -9.93 -14.22 20.28
C GLY A 9 -10.99 -15.28 20.59
N ALA A 10 -12.25 -14.96 20.32
CA ALA A 10 -13.38 -15.87 20.48
C ALA A 10 -13.28 -17.08 19.55
N SER A 11 -12.87 -16.90 18.28
CA SER A 11 -12.69 -18.02 17.34
C SER A 11 -11.53 -18.95 17.73
N ARG A 12 -10.43 -18.39 18.25
CA ARG A 12 -9.31 -19.18 18.79
C ARG A 12 -9.73 -19.99 20.02
N LEU A 13 -10.43 -19.36 20.96
CA LEU A 13 -10.94 -20.03 22.17
C LEU A 13 -11.94 -21.15 21.81
N ALA A 14 -12.84 -20.90 20.86
CA ALA A 14 -13.76 -21.91 20.36
C ALA A 14 -13.03 -23.06 19.67
N GLY A 15 -12.06 -22.78 18.80
CA GLY A 15 -11.25 -23.80 18.13
C GLY A 15 -10.45 -24.66 19.12
N LEU A 16 -9.86 -24.04 20.14
CA LEU A 16 -9.16 -24.74 21.22
C LEU A 16 -10.11 -25.63 22.01
N ALA A 17 -11.29 -25.12 22.41
CA ALA A 17 -12.29 -25.88 23.15
C ALA A 17 -12.82 -27.08 22.37
N ILE A 18 -13.03 -26.94 21.06
CA ILE A 18 -13.44 -28.05 20.19
C ILE A 18 -12.33 -29.09 20.09
N ALA A 19 -11.07 -28.67 19.96
CA ALA A 19 -9.95 -29.59 19.89
C ALA A 19 -9.75 -30.35 21.21
N THR A 20 -9.84 -29.68 22.36
CA THR A 20 -9.72 -30.36 23.68
C THR A 20 -10.87 -31.34 23.93
N LEU A 21 -12.10 -30.97 23.56
CA LEU A 21 -13.25 -31.88 23.61
C LEU A 21 -13.04 -33.10 22.70
N GLY A 22 -12.48 -32.89 21.50
CA GLY A 22 -12.12 -33.96 20.58
C GLY A 22 -11.07 -34.92 21.15
N VAL A 23 -10.02 -34.40 21.78
CA VAL A 23 -9.00 -35.22 22.47
C VAL A 23 -9.66 -36.04 23.58
N LEU A 24 -10.50 -35.41 24.40
CA LEU A 24 -11.21 -36.08 25.49
C LEU A 24 -12.10 -37.22 24.98
N ALA A 25 -12.80 -37.01 23.85
CA ALA A 25 -13.61 -38.04 23.20
C ALA A 25 -12.79 -39.23 22.68
N VAL A 26 -11.59 -38.99 22.14
CA VAL A 26 -10.67 -40.07 21.71
C VAL A 26 -10.15 -40.87 22.92
N VAL A 27 -9.76 -40.18 24.00
CA VAL A 27 -9.23 -40.83 25.21
C VAL A 27 -10.29 -41.63 25.95
N LEU A 28 -11.53 -41.12 26.01
CA LEU A 28 -12.65 -41.80 26.67
C LEU A 28 -13.32 -42.86 25.81
N ALA A 29 -13.02 -42.91 24.51
CA ALA A 29 -13.62 -43.88 23.60
C ALA A 29 -13.52 -45.31 24.15
N PRO A 30 -12.34 -45.86 24.51
CA PRO A 30 -12.21 -47.26 24.91
C PRO A 30 -13.01 -47.65 26.17
N SER A 31 -13.40 -46.68 26.99
CA SER A 31 -14.11 -46.90 28.26
C SER A 31 -15.61 -46.71 28.15
N ILE A 32 -16.08 -45.84 27.23
CA ILE A 32 -17.48 -45.40 27.16
C ILE A 32 -18.13 -45.75 25.81
N GLY A 33 -17.34 -45.98 24.76
CA GLY A 33 -17.79 -46.21 23.39
C GLY A 33 -18.72 -47.41 23.28
N GLY A 34 -18.39 -48.53 23.93
CA GLY A 34 -19.26 -49.71 24.00
C GLY A 34 -20.59 -49.52 24.72
N VAL A 35 -20.71 -48.53 25.62
CA VAL A 35 -21.96 -48.20 26.34
C VAL A 35 -22.84 -47.27 25.51
N LEU A 36 -22.25 -46.30 24.83
CA LEU A 36 -22.97 -45.32 24.01
C LEU A 36 -23.36 -45.85 22.63
N PHE A 37 -22.57 -46.78 22.07
CA PHE A 37 -22.79 -47.33 20.73
C PHE A 37 -22.80 -48.87 20.73
N PRO A 38 -23.76 -49.52 21.43
CA PRO A 38 -23.78 -50.97 21.63
C PRO A 38 -23.96 -51.77 20.32
N SER A 39 -24.50 -51.15 19.26
CA SER A 39 -24.77 -51.80 17.97
C SER A 39 -23.55 -51.89 17.05
N PHE A 40 -22.44 -51.19 17.34
CA PHE A 40 -21.25 -51.13 16.47
C PHE A 40 -20.12 -51.99 17.05
N LYS A 41 -19.87 -53.17 16.47
CA LYS A 41 -18.82 -54.13 16.89
C LYS A 41 -17.47 -53.97 16.17
N TRP A 42 -17.26 -52.89 15.43
CA TRP A 42 -16.02 -52.68 14.68
C TRP A 42 -14.86 -52.24 15.60
N GLN A 43 -13.64 -52.53 15.16
CA GLN A 43 -12.37 -52.38 15.92
C GLN A 43 -12.00 -50.93 16.31
N VAL A 44 -12.76 -49.93 15.84
CA VAL A 44 -12.56 -48.52 16.14
C VAL A 44 -13.92 -47.92 16.49
N GLU A 45 -14.09 -47.47 17.73
CA GLU A 45 -15.38 -46.97 18.24
C GLU A 45 -15.76 -45.66 17.53
N PRO A 46 -17.04 -45.48 17.10
CA PRO A 46 -17.53 -44.27 16.43
C PRO A 46 -17.18 -42.96 17.14
N LEU A 47 -17.11 -42.99 18.47
CA LEU A 47 -16.74 -41.85 19.30
C LEU A 47 -15.30 -41.36 19.03
N ALA A 48 -14.37 -42.27 18.77
CA ALA A 48 -12.98 -41.93 18.45
C ALA A 48 -12.89 -41.20 17.11
N TYR A 49 -13.66 -41.61 16.11
CA TYR A 49 -13.71 -40.92 14.81
C TYR A 49 -14.25 -39.50 14.93
N ILE A 50 -15.34 -39.31 15.68
CA ILE A 50 -15.90 -37.97 15.96
C ILE A 50 -14.87 -37.10 16.69
N GLY A 51 -14.17 -37.69 17.67
CA GLY A 51 -13.10 -37.00 18.41
C GLY A 51 -11.95 -36.55 17.51
N VAL A 52 -11.45 -37.41 16.62
CA VAL A 52 -10.38 -37.08 15.66
C VAL A 52 -10.82 -35.95 14.72
N VAL A 53 -12.04 -36.01 14.18
CA VAL A 53 -12.58 -34.95 13.32
C VAL A 53 -12.68 -33.63 14.08
N ALA A 54 -13.12 -33.66 15.33
CA ALA A 54 -13.19 -32.47 16.18
C ALA A 54 -11.79 -31.88 16.46
N VAL A 55 -10.77 -32.71 16.70
CA VAL A 55 -9.37 -32.25 16.87
C VAL A 55 -8.87 -31.55 15.61
N ILE A 56 -9.01 -32.19 14.45
CA ILE A 56 -8.55 -31.65 13.17
C ILE A 56 -9.29 -30.34 12.86
N GLY A 57 -10.60 -30.30 13.04
CA GLY A 57 -11.43 -29.11 12.83
C GLY A 57 -11.04 -27.96 13.77
N GLY A 58 -10.90 -28.23 15.06
CA GLY A 58 -10.55 -27.22 16.07
C GLY A 58 -9.16 -26.62 15.83
N LEU A 59 -8.16 -27.46 15.54
CA LEU A 59 -6.81 -27.00 15.17
C LEU A 59 -6.82 -26.22 13.84
N GLY A 60 -7.63 -26.65 12.88
CA GLY A 60 -7.82 -25.94 11.61
C GLY A 60 -8.36 -24.53 11.79
N VAL A 61 -9.32 -24.33 12.70
CA VAL A 61 -9.86 -22.99 13.04
C VAL A 61 -8.79 -22.09 13.66
N VAL A 62 -7.99 -22.61 14.58
CA VAL A 62 -6.91 -21.85 15.23
C VAL A 62 -5.85 -21.45 14.20
N ALA A 63 -5.33 -22.42 13.43
CA ALA A 63 -4.31 -22.16 12.41
C ALA A 63 -4.82 -21.25 11.29
N GLY A 64 -6.08 -21.42 10.88
CA GLY A 64 -6.74 -20.61 9.87
C GLY A 64 -6.89 -19.14 10.30
N THR A 65 -7.26 -18.91 11.57
CA THR A 65 -7.38 -17.55 12.12
C THR A 65 -6.03 -16.83 12.07
N ASP A 66 -4.96 -17.51 12.46
CA ASP A 66 -3.60 -16.95 12.45
C ASP A 66 -3.05 -16.73 11.05
N ALA A 67 -3.30 -17.66 10.13
CA ALA A 67 -2.87 -17.55 8.74
C ALA A 67 -3.60 -16.39 8.03
N PHE A 68 -4.90 -16.24 8.31
CA PHE A 68 -5.70 -15.14 7.79
C PHE A 68 -5.21 -13.79 8.31
N GLU A 69 -4.94 -13.68 9.61
CA GLU A 69 -4.42 -12.46 10.22
C GLU A 69 -3.04 -12.08 9.65
N ARG A 70 -2.12 -13.07 9.54
CA ARG A 70 -0.81 -12.86 8.92
C ARG A 70 -0.93 -12.40 7.46
N ARG A 71 -1.85 -12.98 6.69
CA ARG A 71 -2.10 -12.59 5.29
C ARG A 71 -2.69 -11.19 5.18
N ARG A 72 -3.60 -10.82 6.08
CA ARG A 72 -4.21 -9.48 6.14
C ARG A 72 -3.17 -8.42 6.50
N ARG A 73 -2.36 -8.65 7.54
CA ARG A 73 -1.28 -7.74 7.96
C ARG A 73 -0.24 -7.54 6.86
N ARG A 74 0.17 -8.61 6.16
CA ARG A 74 1.11 -8.52 5.02
C ARG A 74 0.55 -7.73 3.83
N ARG A 75 -0.76 -7.79 3.58
CA ARG A 75 -1.40 -6.99 2.52
C ARG A 75 -1.57 -5.52 2.91
N GLY A 76 -1.98 -5.24 4.16
CA GLY A 76 -2.14 -3.88 4.67
C GLY A 76 -0.80 -3.14 4.71
N GLY A 77 0.21 -3.71 5.38
CA GLY A 77 1.52 -3.08 5.50
C GLY A 77 2.23 -2.89 4.16
N ARG A 78 2.14 -3.86 3.23
CA ARG A 78 2.75 -3.71 1.90
C ARG A 78 2.09 -2.62 1.06
N ALA A 79 0.76 -2.47 1.14
CA ALA A 79 0.05 -1.46 0.37
C ALA A 79 0.31 -0.05 0.91
N GLU A 80 0.31 0.14 2.23
CA GLU A 80 0.67 1.41 2.86
C GLU A 80 2.14 1.80 2.62
N ASP A 81 3.06 0.84 2.74
CA ASP A 81 4.49 1.07 2.48
C ASP A 81 4.77 1.39 1.01
N ASP A 82 4.10 0.70 0.07
CA ASP A 82 4.28 0.96 -1.37
C ASP A 82 3.70 2.34 -1.74
N MET A 83 2.51 2.70 -1.26
CA MET A 83 1.88 4.01 -1.53
C MET A 83 2.71 5.17 -0.98
N GLY A 84 3.14 5.08 0.29
CA GLY A 84 3.99 6.10 0.90
C GLY A 84 5.42 6.14 0.34
N ARG A 85 5.88 5.09 -0.35
CA ARG A 85 7.15 5.10 -1.09
C ARG A 85 6.99 5.78 -2.45
N TRP A 86 5.91 5.51 -3.18
CA TRP A 86 5.64 6.16 -4.47
C TRP A 86 5.42 7.66 -4.33
N SER A 87 4.70 8.09 -3.29
CA SER A 87 4.49 9.51 -3.01
C SER A 87 5.81 10.24 -2.76
N ARG A 88 6.66 9.71 -1.87
CA ARG A 88 8.01 10.26 -1.61
C ARG A 88 8.89 10.35 -2.85
N ILE A 89 8.96 9.29 -3.66
CA ILE A 89 9.76 9.30 -4.90
C ILE A 89 9.27 10.40 -5.85
N THR A 90 7.95 10.59 -5.94
CA THR A 90 7.34 11.59 -6.82
C THR A 90 7.64 13.00 -6.32
N GLN A 91 7.56 13.23 -5.00
CA GLN A 91 7.92 14.49 -4.37
C GLN A 91 9.39 14.85 -4.57
N ASP A 92 10.30 13.93 -4.29
CA ASP A 92 11.74 14.11 -4.47
C ASP A 92 12.08 14.43 -5.94
N TYR A 93 11.45 13.74 -6.88
CA TYR A 93 11.63 13.99 -8.31
C TYR A 93 11.21 15.40 -8.70
N PHE A 94 10.03 15.86 -8.28
CA PHE A 94 9.53 17.18 -8.67
C PHE A 94 10.24 18.33 -7.94
N GLU A 95 10.72 18.11 -6.72
CA GLU A 95 11.60 19.06 -6.03
C GLU A 95 12.90 19.26 -6.80
N MET A 96 13.56 18.15 -7.19
CA MET A 96 14.78 18.19 -8.00
C MET A 96 14.53 18.82 -9.37
N PHE A 97 13.43 18.44 -10.04
CA PHE A 97 13.05 19.02 -11.33
C PHE A 97 12.85 20.55 -11.24
N GLY A 98 12.15 21.02 -10.20
CA GLY A 98 11.97 22.46 -9.98
C GLY A 98 13.29 23.21 -9.80
N HIS A 99 14.23 22.60 -9.05
CA HIS A 99 15.58 23.12 -8.88
C HIS A 99 16.34 23.19 -10.21
N ASP A 100 16.32 22.09 -10.96
CA ASP A 100 17.10 21.92 -12.19
C ASP A 100 16.57 22.73 -13.36
N MET A 101 15.27 23.01 -13.42
CA MET A 101 14.65 23.79 -14.50
C MET A 101 14.69 25.31 -14.25
N GLY A 102 14.61 25.74 -13.00
CA GLY A 102 14.54 27.17 -12.67
C GLY A 102 15.78 27.97 -13.14
N ARG A 103 16.97 27.38 -13.02
CA ARG A 103 18.24 28.04 -13.38
C ARG A 103 18.46 28.12 -14.91
N PRO A 104 18.29 27.04 -15.70
CA PRO A 104 18.33 27.10 -17.16
C PRO A 104 17.34 28.10 -17.75
N ILE A 105 16.07 28.11 -17.31
CA ILE A 105 15.06 29.05 -17.83
C ILE A 105 15.51 30.50 -17.58
N ARG A 106 15.97 30.82 -16.37
CA ARG A 106 16.49 32.16 -16.06
C ARG A 106 17.67 32.53 -16.94
N ARG A 107 18.56 31.59 -17.25
CA ARG A 107 19.72 31.80 -18.11
C ARG A 107 19.33 32.04 -19.57
N ILE A 108 18.36 31.29 -20.10
CA ILE A 108 17.86 31.45 -21.47
C ILE A 108 17.23 32.84 -21.64
N VAL A 109 16.35 33.24 -20.73
CA VAL A 109 15.71 34.58 -20.75
C VAL A 109 16.75 35.69 -20.60
N GLY A 110 17.70 35.53 -19.67
CA GLY A 110 18.80 36.48 -19.51
C GLY A 110 19.64 36.61 -20.77
N LYS A 111 19.91 35.50 -21.47
CA LYS A 111 20.64 35.52 -22.75
C LYS A 111 19.81 36.16 -23.86
N GLY A 112 18.50 35.92 -23.90
CA GLY A 112 17.59 36.59 -24.83
C GLY A 112 17.64 38.11 -24.70
N ARG A 113 17.57 38.63 -23.46
CA ARG A 113 17.72 40.06 -23.17
C ARG A 113 19.09 40.63 -23.55
N GLU A 114 20.16 39.87 -23.29
CA GLU A 114 21.53 40.26 -23.69
C GLU A 114 21.65 40.37 -25.22
N VAL A 115 21.06 39.42 -25.96
CA VAL A 115 21.05 39.44 -27.43
C VAL A 115 20.22 40.62 -27.94
N SER A 116 19.03 40.85 -27.36
CA SER A 116 18.16 41.98 -27.73
C SER A 116 18.86 43.32 -27.55
N ALA A 117 19.50 43.55 -26.39
CA ALA A 117 20.27 44.77 -26.12
C ALA A 117 21.41 44.99 -27.13
N ARG A 118 22.16 43.94 -27.49
CA ARG A 118 23.23 44.02 -28.49
C ARG A 118 22.73 44.32 -29.89
N LEU A 119 21.57 43.78 -30.25
CA LEU A 119 20.94 44.03 -31.54
C LEU A 119 20.50 45.49 -31.65
N ASP A 120 19.92 46.04 -30.59
CA ASP A 120 19.54 47.46 -30.53
C ASP A 120 20.75 48.39 -30.55
N GLU A 121 21.83 48.06 -29.84
CA GLU A 121 23.10 48.81 -29.86
C GLU A 121 23.79 48.79 -31.23
N SER A 122 23.58 47.74 -32.04
CA SER A 122 24.26 47.58 -33.33
C SER A 122 23.82 48.60 -34.39
N GLY A 123 22.66 49.25 -34.20
CA GLY A 123 22.08 50.20 -35.15
C GLY A 123 21.73 49.60 -36.52
N ARG A 124 21.85 48.27 -36.68
CA ARG A 124 21.52 47.56 -37.93
C ARG A 124 20.04 47.16 -37.94
N PRO A 125 19.39 47.13 -39.11
CA PRO A 125 18.06 46.55 -39.22
C PRO A 125 18.12 45.08 -38.79
N VAL A 126 17.37 44.74 -37.75
CA VAL A 126 17.20 43.38 -37.22
C VAL A 126 16.02 42.73 -37.91
N ASP A 127 16.15 41.45 -38.25
CA ASP A 127 15.04 40.67 -38.78
C ASP A 127 13.88 40.61 -37.76
N ALA A 128 12.66 40.90 -38.24
CA ALA A 128 11.46 40.87 -37.43
C ALA A 128 11.24 39.50 -36.77
N ALA A 129 11.56 38.41 -37.46
CA ALA A 129 11.42 37.05 -36.92
C ALA A 129 12.33 36.80 -35.71
N VAL A 130 13.54 37.39 -35.70
CA VAL A 130 14.46 37.26 -34.56
C VAL A 130 13.96 38.04 -33.35
N ARG A 131 13.39 39.24 -33.56
CA ARG A 131 12.77 40.01 -32.49
C ARG A 131 11.56 39.30 -31.89
N GLU A 132 10.68 38.77 -32.74
CA GLU A 132 9.51 38.00 -32.31
C GLU A 132 9.91 36.79 -31.46
N LEU A 133 10.95 36.04 -31.86
CA LEU A 133 11.45 34.91 -31.08
C LEU A 133 11.99 35.32 -29.70
N LEU A 134 12.73 36.43 -29.63
CA LEU A 134 13.27 36.93 -28.35
C LEU A 134 12.15 37.38 -27.42
N ASP A 135 11.15 38.06 -27.96
CA ASP A 135 9.96 38.50 -27.23
C ASP A 135 9.13 37.29 -26.75
N GLU A 136 8.97 36.26 -27.58
CA GLU A 136 8.26 35.04 -27.21
C GLU A 136 8.99 34.29 -26.08
N ILE A 137 10.32 34.17 -26.13
CA ILE A 137 11.12 33.58 -25.05
C ILE A 137 10.90 34.34 -23.73
N GLU A 138 10.81 35.68 -23.78
CA GLU A 138 10.56 36.50 -22.60
C GLU A 138 9.11 36.36 -22.08
N GLN A 139 8.12 36.33 -22.98
CA GLN A 139 6.71 36.14 -22.64
C GLN A 139 6.38 34.75 -22.09
N GLN A 140 7.09 33.70 -22.53
CA GLN A 140 6.83 32.34 -22.05
C GLN A 140 7.43 32.06 -20.67
N ALA A 141 8.44 32.82 -20.24
CA ALA A 141 9.15 32.59 -18.98
C ALA A 141 8.27 32.55 -17.72
N PRO A 142 7.25 33.43 -17.56
CA PRO A 142 6.30 33.34 -16.45
C PRO A 142 5.45 32.07 -16.51
N SER A 143 5.03 31.63 -17.71
CA SER A 143 4.21 30.43 -17.90
C SER A 143 4.95 29.17 -17.45
N PHE A 144 6.23 29.02 -17.82
CA PHE A 144 7.05 27.91 -17.34
C PHE A 144 7.23 27.90 -15.82
N ARG A 145 7.38 29.08 -15.19
CA ARG A 145 7.48 29.19 -13.73
C ARG A 145 6.19 28.77 -13.03
N LEU A 146 5.04 29.17 -13.57
CA LEU A 146 3.72 28.76 -13.06
C LEU A 146 3.50 27.27 -13.19
N MET A 147 3.87 26.67 -14.33
CA MET A 147 3.75 25.23 -14.54
C MET A 147 4.55 24.42 -13.49
N ILE A 148 5.81 24.82 -13.24
CA ILE A 148 6.65 24.18 -12.22
C ILE A 148 6.02 24.35 -10.82
N SER A 149 5.52 25.55 -10.50
CA SER A 149 4.87 25.81 -9.22
C SER A 149 3.59 24.98 -9.02
N ASN A 150 2.75 24.88 -10.06
CA ASN A 150 1.50 24.14 -10.00
C ASN A 150 1.75 22.65 -9.79
N VAL A 151 2.71 22.08 -10.50
CA VAL A 151 3.08 20.67 -10.34
C VAL A 151 3.57 20.41 -8.93
N ARG A 152 4.41 21.30 -8.37
CA ARG A 152 4.86 21.18 -6.98
C ARG A 152 3.69 21.16 -5.99
N VAL A 153 2.74 22.08 -6.13
CA VAL A 153 1.56 22.15 -5.24
C VAL A 153 0.68 20.91 -5.40
N LEU A 154 0.47 20.41 -6.63
CA LEU A 154 -0.31 19.19 -6.84
C LEU A 154 0.31 17.98 -6.14
N VAL A 155 1.64 17.87 -6.18
CA VAL A 155 2.37 16.79 -5.51
C VAL A 155 2.34 16.96 -3.99
N GLU A 156 2.45 18.19 -3.46
CA GLU A 156 2.31 18.47 -2.03
C GLU A 156 0.89 18.19 -1.48
N LEU A 157 -0.14 18.24 -2.33
CA LEU A 157 -1.53 17.92 -1.97
C LEU A 157 -1.87 16.41 -2.07
N GLU A 158 -0.99 15.60 -2.67
CA GLU A 158 -1.18 14.15 -2.80
C GLU A 158 -0.77 13.39 -1.52
N ASP A 159 0.02 14.02 -0.65
CA ASP A 159 0.38 13.57 0.72
C ASP A 159 -0.61 14.06 1.80
#